data_AF-A0AA90VBW6-F1
#
_entry.id   AF-A0AA90VBW6-F1
#
_cell.length_a   1.000
_cell.length_b   1.000
_cell.length_c   1.000
_cell.angle_alpha   90.00
_cell.angle_beta   90.00
_cell.angle_gamma   90.00
#
_symmetry.space_group_name_H-M   'P 1'
#
loop_
_entity.id
_entity.type
_entity.pdbx_description
1 polymer ?
#
loop_
_entity_poly.entity_id
_entity_poly.type
_entity_poly.pdbx_seq_one_letter_code
_entity_poly.pdbx_strand_id
1 'polypeptide(L)'
;MEKKSKLHIGWLVTAMVVVLLIIDQWIKLYIKTHFCLGESVRVTDWFFIDFIENNGMAWGMSFIGKFWLSLLRSVAIVALIVYLYRIIKRGTHRLLYIILVALVLTGAIGNMIDSMFYGLMFTASSPYYVSYMVPFGDGYAPFFMGKVVDMFRFPFFSYTWPEWVPFWGGQQGTFFDPVFNFADACVSVGIIAMLLFCRKELEQLGGSNKKKEGEKKETSANKEDKK
;
A
#
# COMPACT_ATOMS: atom_id res chain seq x y z
N MET A 1 -4.30 -33.03 14.31
CA MET A 1 -4.68 -31.71 14.86
C MET A 1 -4.01 -30.55 14.15
N GLU A 2 -2.71 -30.65 13.82
CA GLU A 2 -1.93 -29.56 13.19
C GLU A 2 -2.43 -29.09 11.81
N LYS A 3 -2.82 -30.02 10.92
CA LYS A 3 -3.36 -29.68 9.57
C LYS A 3 -4.67 -28.89 9.64
N LYS A 4 -5.54 -29.21 10.61
CA LYS A 4 -6.83 -28.53 10.82
C LYS A 4 -6.60 -27.10 11.32
N SER A 5 -5.64 -26.89 12.24
CA SER A 5 -5.23 -25.56 12.71
C SER A 5 -4.69 -24.67 11.58
N LYS A 6 -3.82 -25.20 10.72
CA LYS A 6 -3.28 -24.45 9.55
C LYS A 6 -4.39 -24.04 8.56
N LEU A 7 -5.37 -24.92 8.35
CA LEU A 7 -6.53 -24.63 7.51
C LEU A 7 -7.40 -23.49 8.09
N HIS A 8 -7.62 -23.49 9.40
CA HIS A 8 -8.37 -22.41 10.07
C HIS A 8 -7.66 -21.06 10.00
N ILE A 9 -6.33 -21.02 10.18
CA ILE A 9 -5.54 -19.79 10.04
C ILE A 9 -5.63 -19.25 8.60
N GLY A 10 -5.51 -20.13 7.61
CA GLY A 10 -5.68 -19.76 6.20
C GLY A 10 -7.03 -19.08 5.93
N TRP A 11 -8.13 -19.72 6.37
CA TRP A 11 -9.47 -19.15 6.21
C TRP A 11 -9.67 -17.83 6.95
N LEU A 12 -9.16 -17.72 8.18
CA LEU A 12 -9.21 -16.47 8.96
C LEU A 12 -8.50 -15.34 8.23
N VAL A 13 -7.30 -15.60 7.73
CA VAL A 13 -6.51 -14.61 6.99
C VAL A 13 -7.20 -14.23 5.69
N THR A 14 -7.71 -15.21 4.92
CA THR A 14 -8.45 -14.94 3.68
C THR A 14 -9.70 -14.10 3.94
N ALA A 15 -10.49 -14.42 4.97
CA ALA A 15 -11.67 -13.66 5.35
C ALA A 15 -11.31 -12.20 5.71
N MET A 16 -10.25 -12.01 6.50
CA MET A 16 -9.76 -10.67 6.85
C MET A 16 -9.35 -9.88 5.62
N VAL A 17 -8.57 -10.47 4.70
CA VAL A 17 -8.15 -9.82 3.44
C VAL A 17 -9.36 -9.38 2.62
N VAL A 18 -10.35 -10.28 2.45
CA VAL A 18 -11.55 -9.98 1.66
C VAL A 18 -12.35 -8.84 2.28
N VAL A 19 -12.60 -8.88 3.59
CA VAL A 19 -13.37 -7.83 4.29
C VAL A 19 -12.67 -6.47 4.18
N LEU A 20 -11.36 -6.41 4.42
CA LEU A 20 -10.63 -5.14 4.34
C LEU A 20 -10.55 -4.59 2.91
N LEU A 21 -10.45 -5.46 1.89
CA LEU A 21 -10.52 -5.03 0.49
C LEU A 21 -11.90 -4.48 0.12
N ILE A 22 -12.98 -5.10 0.61
CA ILE A 22 -14.33 -4.58 0.40
C ILE A 22 -14.47 -3.19 1.02
N ILE A 23 -13.97 -3.00 2.24
CA ILE A 23 -13.98 -1.69 2.91
C ILE A 23 -13.18 -0.66 2.10
N ASP A 24 -11.95 -0.98 1.70
CA ASP A 24 -11.11 -0.09 0.89
C ASP A 24 -11.83 0.35 -0.39
N GLN A 25 -12.31 -0.62 -1.17
CA GLN A 25 -12.94 -0.34 -2.46
C GLN A 25 -14.27 0.37 -2.31
N TRP A 26 -15.06 0.06 -1.27
CA TRP A 26 -16.30 0.80 -1.01
C TRP A 26 -16.03 2.28 -0.78
N ILE A 27 -15.09 2.62 0.12
CA ILE A 27 -14.81 4.02 0.45
C ILE A 27 -14.28 4.74 -0.79
N LYS A 28 -13.37 4.13 -1.56
CA LYS A 28 -12.83 4.71 -2.80
C LYS A 28 -13.90 4.95 -3.86
N LEU A 29 -14.79 3.97 -4.07
CA LEU A 29 -15.92 4.11 -4.99
C LEU A 29 -16.85 5.24 -4.57
N TYR A 30 -17.13 5.36 -3.27
CA TYR A 30 -17.95 6.44 -2.73
C TYR A 30 -17.32 7.81 -3.01
N ILE A 31 -16.06 8.01 -2.62
CA ILE A 31 -15.34 9.28 -2.83
C ILE A 31 -15.33 9.64 -4.32
N LYS A 32 -14.96 8.69 -5.19
CA LYS A 32 -14.85 8.93 -6.63
C LYS A 32 -16.19 9.32 -7.29
N THR A 33 -17.30 8.80 -6.78
CA THR A 33 -18.64 9.01 -7.38
C THR A 33 -19.50 10.03 -6.64
N HIS A 34 -18.99 10.70 -5.62
CA HIS A 34 -19.72 11.72 -4.86
C HIS A 34 -18.95 13.04 -4.69
N PHE A 35 -17.63 13.07 -4.91
CA PHE A 35 -16.80 14.26 -4.72
C PHE A 35 -16.27 14.77 -6.07
N CYS A 36 -16.11 16.09 -6.17
CA CYS A 36 -15.31 16.72 -7.21
C CYS A 36 -13.81 16.62 -6.88
N LEU A 37 -12.95 16.55 -7.90
CA LEU A 37 -11.51 16.46 -7.68
C LEU A 37 -10.99 17.70 -6.93
N GLY A 38 -10.29 17.49 -5.82
CA GLY A 38 -9.81 18.56 -4.94
C GLY A 38 -10.84 19.07 -3.93
N GLU A 39 -12.06 18.52 -3.91
CA GLU A 39 -13.04 18.80 -2.88
C GLU A 39 -12.54 18.32 -1.51
N SER A 40 -12.82 19.11 -0.47
CA SER A 40 -12.42 18.84 0.91
C SER A 40 -13.61 19.08 1.84
N VAL A 41 -13.98 18.05 2.59
CA VAL A 41 -15.02 18.09 3.60
C VAL A 41 -14.38 17.99 4.97
N ARG A 42 -14.60 19.02 5.79
CA ARG A 42 -14.18 19.03 7.20
C ARG A 42 -15.09 18.11 8.01
N VAL A 43 -14.52 17.06 8.61
CA VAL A 43 -15.22 16.20 9.57
C VAL A 43 -15.01 16.73 10.98
N THR A 44 -13.76 17.04 11.33
CA THR A 44 -13.37 17.76 12.55
C THR A 44 -12.17 18.67 12.26
N ASP A 45 -11.70 19.42 13.23
CA ASP A 45 -10.59 20.39 13.08
C ASP A 45 -9.27 19.71 12.73
N TRP A 46 -9.14 18.42 13.08
CA TRP A 46 -7.94 17.61 12.87
C TRP A 46 -8.20 16.45 11.89
N PHE A 47 -9.38 16.39 11.24
CA PHE A 47 -9.71 15.34 10.28
C PHE A 47 -10.58 15.85 9.12
N PHE A 48 -10.07 15.66 7.91
CA PHE A 48 -10.70 16.04 6.66
C PHE A 48 -10.82 14.82 5.74
N ILE A 49 -11.90 14.80 4.96
CA ILE A 49 -12.09 13.91 3.84
C ILE A 49 -11.87 14.72 2.57
N ASP A 50 -10.78 14.45 1.89
CA ASP A 50 -10.44 15.06 0.61
C ASP A 50 -10.74 14.11 -0.54
N PHE A 51 -10.80 14.63 -1.76
CA PHE A 51 -10.69 13.80 -2.96
C PHE A 51 -9.44 14.17 -3.75
N ILE A 52 -8.40 13.34 -3.62
CA ILE A 52 -7.17 13.44 -4.40
C ILE A 52 -6.98 12.16 -5.21
N GLU A 53 -6.53 12.29 -6.45
CA GLU A 53 -6.12 11.16 -7.27
C GLU A 53 -4.61 11.14 -7.45
N ASN A 54 -3.98 10.08 -6.98
CA ASN A 54 -2.53 9.91 -7.03
C ASN A 54 -2.12 9.03 -8.21
N ASN A 55 -1.12 9.48 -8.97
CA ASN A 55 -0.54 8.71 -10.06
C ASN A 55 0.40 7.59 -9.60
N GLY A 56 0.61 7.43 -8.29
CA GLY A 56 1.61 6.52 -7.72
C GLY A 56 3.03 7.06 -7.79
N MET A 57 3.20 8.38 -7.99
CA MET A 57 4.49 9.06 -8.09
C MET A 57 4.71 9.89 -6.84
N ALA A 58 5.81 9.67 -6.13
CA ALA A 58 6.21 10.55 -5.06
C ALA A 58 6.77 11.86 -5.66
N TRP A 59 6.31 13.02 -5.19
CA TRP A 59 6.88 14.34 -5.52
C TRP A 59 6.87 14.75 -7.00
N GLY A 60 5.90 14.27 -7.80
CA GLY A 60 5.73 14.71 -9.19
C GLY A 60 6.86 14.32 -10.18
N MET A 61 7.92 13.66 -9.71
CA MET A 61 9.05 13.20 -10.52
C MET A 61 8.81 11.76 -11.00
N SER A 62 8.41 11.58 -12.25
CA SER A 62 8.42 10.26 -12.90
C SER A 62 9.72 10.08 -13.68
N PHE A 63 10.75 9.55 -13.02
CA PHE A 63 11.85 8.90 -13.73
C PHE A 63 11.45 7.52 -14.27
N ILE A 64 10.36 6.94 -13.75
CA ILE A 64 9.81 5.63 -14.10
C ILE A 64 8.33 5.82 -14.48
N GLY A 65 7.95 5.44 -15.70
CA GLY A 65 6.57 5.58 -16.18
C GLY A 65 5.58 4.77 -15.32
N LYS A 66 4.36 5.29 -15.17
CA LYS A 66 3.29 4.72 -14.33
C LYS A 66 3.06 3.21 -14.54
N PHE A 67 3.09 2.75 -15.79
CA PHE A 67 3.00 1.32 -16.11
C PHE A 67 4.05 0.49 -15.38
N TRP A 68 5.32 0.94 -15.38
CA TRP A 68 6.42 0.24 -14.73
C TRP A 68 6.29 0.25 -13.21
N LEU A 69 5.82 1.35 -12.64
CA LEU A 69 5.51 1.43 -11.20
C LEU A 69 4.46 0.39 -10.81
N SER A 70 3.36 0.31 -11.58
CA SER A 70 2.33 -0.69 -11.35
C SER A 70 2.86 -2.11 -11.57
N LEU A 71 3.65 -2.35 -12.61
CA LEU A 71 4.25 -3.66 -12.87
C LEU A 71 5.16 -4.14 -11.72
N LEU A 72 6.04 -3.27 -11.23
CA LEU A 72 6.90 -3.57 -10.08
C LEU A 72 6.07 -3.89 -8.83
N ARG A 73 4.98 -3.14 -8.61
CA ARG A 73 4.03 -3.42 -7.52
C ARG A 73 3.36 -4.79 -7.70
N SER A 74 2.99 -5.20 -8.92
CA SER A 74 2.41 -6.52 -9.19
C SER A 74 3.39 -7.63 -8.81
N VAL A 75 4.66 -7.49 -9.19
CA VAL A 75 5.71 -8.45 -8.84
C VAL A 75 5.87 -8.55 -7.31
N ALA A 76 5.88 -7.41 -6.61
CA ALA A 76 5.97 -7.37 -5.15
C ALA A 76 4.76 -8.06 -4.47
N ILE A 77 3.54 -7.83 -4.98
CA ILE A 77 2.32 -8.48 -4.49
C ILE A 77 2.40 -10.00 -4.68
N VAL A 78 2.80 -10.48 -5.87
CA VAL A 78 2.96 -11.91 -6.12
C VAL A 78 3.99 -12.53 -5.19
N ALA A 79 5.13 -11.86 -4.98
CA ALA A 79 6.15 -12.30 -4.04
C ALA A 79 5.60 -12.39 -2.60
N LEU A 80 4.79 -11.41 -2.19
CA LEU A 80 4.18 -11.36 -0.86
C LEU A 80 3.10 -12.44 -0.67
N ILE A 81 2.29 -12.74 -1.70
CA ILE A 81 1.33 -13.86 -1.71
C ILE A 81 2.07 -15.19 -1.52
N VAL A 82 3.11 -15.42 -2.33
CA VAL A 82 3.93 -16.65 -2.23
C VAL A 82 4.59 -16.75 -0.85
N TYR A 83 5.07 -15.63 -0.32
CA TYR A 83 5.65 -15.58 1.02
C TYR A 83 4.62 -15.91 2.11
N LEU A 84 3.44 -15.28 2.07
CA LEU A 84 2.34 -15.52 3.02
C LEU A 84 1.89 -16.99 3.00
N TYR A 85 1.73 -17.56 1.80
CA TYR A 85 1.42 -18.99 1.64
C TYR A 85 2.48 -19.88 2.29
N ARG A 86 3.78 -19.58 2.07
CA ARG A 86 4.89 -20.36 2.64
C ARG A 86 4.91 -20.30 4.16
N ILE A 87 4.70 -19.13 4.77
CA ILE A 87 4.73 -19.00 6.25
C ILE A 87 3.53 -19.69 6.91
N ILE A 88 2.33 -19.64 6.29
CA ILE A 88 1.14 -20.36 6.76
C ILE A 88 1.37 -21.87 6.67
N LYS A 89 1.91 -22.35 5.54
CA LYS A 89 2.16 -23.79 5.33
C LYS A 89 3.20 -24.35 6.30
N ARG A 90 4.28 -23.60 6.56
CA ARG A 90 5.31 -23.98 7.54
C ARG A 90 4.73 -24.03 8.96
N GLY A 91 3.90 -23.06 9.35
CA GLY A 91 3.27 -23.02 10.66
C GLY A 91 4.24 -22.71 11.81
N THR A 92 5.42 -22.18 11.51
CA THR A 92 6.48 -21.86 12.50
C THR A 92 6.41 -20.41 13.01
N HIS A 93 5.58 -19.57 12.40
CA HIS A 93 5.46 -18.16 12.73
C HIS A 93 4.27 -17.88 13.64
N ARG A 94 4.38 -16.85 14.49
CA ARG A 94 3.27 -16.40 15.33
C ARG A 94 2.08 -15.92 14.47
N LEU A 95 0.87 -16.16 14.95
CA LEU A 95 -0.36 -15.72 14.26
C LEU A 95 -0.35 -14.21 13.98
N LEU A 96 0.10 -13.40 14.94
CA LEU A 96 0.23 -11.96 14.78
C LEU A 96 1.08 -11.59 13.54
N TYR A 97 2.22 -12.26 13.36
CA TYR A 97 3.10 -12.00 12.22
C TYR A 97 2.40 -12.31 10.88
N ILE A 98 1.69 -13.43 10.81
CA ILE A 98 0.92 -13.83 9.62
C ILE A 98 -0.17 -12.80 9.31
N ILE A 99 -0.90 -12.34 10.33
CA ILE A 99 -1.94 -11.29 10.21
C ILE A 99 -1.32 -9.99 9.68
N LEU A 100 -0.18 -9.55 10.21
CA LEU A 100 0.47 -8.31 9.79
C LEU A 100 1.00 -8.40 8.35
N VAL A 101 1.57 -9.52 7.93
CA VAL A 101 1.96 -9.76 6.52
C VAL A 101 0.74 -9.72 5.61
N ALA A 102 -0.36 -10.33 6.02
CA ALA A 102 -1.62 -10.30 5.27
C ALA A 102 -2.24 -8.89 5.21
N LEU A 103 -2.10 -8.08 6.26
CA LEU A 103 -2.55 -6.69 6.29
C LEU A 103 -1.78 -5.83 5.28
N VAL A 104 -0.45 -5.97 5.21
CA VAL A 104 0.38 -5.32 4.19
C VAL A 104 -0.02 -5.76 2.78
N LEU A 105 -0.27 -7.06 2.59
CA LEU A 105 -0.73 -7.60 1.32
C LEU A 105 -2.08 -7.02 0.90
N THR A 106 -3.01 -6.91 1.84
CA THR A 106 -4.34 -6.35 1.62
C THR A 106 -4.24 -4.92 1.09
N GLY A 107 -3.49 -4.05 1.77
CA GLY A 107 -3.32 -2.67 1.33
C GLY A 107 -2.62 -2.56 -0.04
N ALA A 108 -1.59 -3.38 -0.28
CA ALA A 108 -0.93 -3.43 -1.58
C ALA A 108 -1.89 -3.84 -2.72
N ILE A 109 -2.77 -4.82 -2.47
CA ILE A 109 -3.80 -5.23 -3.43
C ILE A 109 -4.85 -4.13 -3.62
N GLY A 110 -5.31 -3.48 -2.55
CA GLY A 110 -6.30 -2.39 -2.64
C GLY A 110 -5.87 -1.27 -3.60
N ASN A 111 -4.65 -0.73 -3.43
CA ASN A 111 -4.11 0.28 -4.35
C ASN A 111 -3.80 -0.25 -5.75
N MET A 112 -3.53 -1.55 -5.88
CA MET A 112 -3.34 -2.18 -7.17
C MET A 112 -4.64 -2.26 -7.97
N ILE A 113 -5.77 -2.55 -7.32
CA ILE A 113 -7.09 -2.62 -7.98
C ILE A 113 -7.39 -1.28 -8.68
N ASP A 114 -7.19 -0.16 -7.99
CA ASP A 114 -7.37 1.17 -8.57
C ASP A 114 -6.47 1.37 -9.80
N SER A 115 -5.19 1.03 -9.65
CA SER A 115 -4.18 1.20 -10.70
C SER A 115 -4.49 0.35 -11.94
N MET A 116 -5.02 -0.85 -11.75
CA MET A 116 -5.38 -1.77 -12.82
C MET A 116 -6.68 -1.38 -13.51
N PHE A 117 -7.73 -1.03 -12.75
CA PHE A 117 -9.10 -1.03 -13.25
C PHE A 117 -9.79 0.33 -13.25
N TYR A 118 -9.45 1.27 -12.36
CA TYR A 118 -10.22 2.51 -12.27
C TYR A 118 -10.09 3.37 -13.53
N GLY A 119 -8.95 3.29 -14.22
CA GLY A 119 -8.78 3.89 -15.54
C GLY A 119 -9.77 3.37 -16.58
N LEU A 120 -10.14 2.09 -16.50
CA LEU A 120 -11.00 1.43 -17.49
C LEU A 120 -12.50 1.61 -17.21
N MET A 121 -12.86 1.86 -15.95
CA MET A 121 -14.25 1.82 -15.49
C MET A 121 -14.88 3.19 -15.27
N PHE A 122 -14.09 4.26 -15.21
CA PHE A 122 -14.59 5.58 -14.83
C PHE A 122 -14.19 6.66 -15.81
N THR A 123 -15.00 7.73 -15.86
CA THR A 123 -14.58 8.99 -16.47
C THR A 123 -13.47 9.67 -15.67
N ALA A 124 -12.76 10.60 -16.31
CA ALA A 124 -11.75 11.41 -15.64
C ALA A 124 -12.41 12.27 -14.55
N SER A 125 -11.80 12.31 -13.37
CA SER A 125 -12.26 13.17 -12.27
C SER A 125 -11.98 14.63 -12.59
N SER A 126 -12.90 15.52 -12.19
CA SER A 126 -12.86 16.95 -12.51
C SER A 126 -13.13 17.79 -11.26
N PRO A 127 -12.53 18.99 -11.13
CA PRO A 127 -12.89 19.93 -10.07
C PRO A 127 -14.33 20.47 -10.16
N TYR A 128 -15.00 20.28 -11.30
CA TYR A 128 -16.29 20.88 -11.58
C TYR A 128 -17.46 19.88 -11.60
N TYR A 129 -17.18 18.59 -11.74
CA TYR A 129 -18.20 17.55 -11.82
C TYR A 129 -17.66 16.22 -11.33
N VAL A 130 -18.59 15.38 -10.86
CA VAL A 130 -18.30 14.09 -10.26
C VAL A 130 -18.05 13.02 -11.32
N SER A 131 -17.12 12.10 -11.04
CA SER A 131 -16.80 10.97 -11.92
C SER A 131 -17.90 9.91 -11.85
N TYR A 132 -18.17 9.21 -12.96
CA TYR A 132 -19.18 8.17 -13.02
C TYR A 132 -18.65 6.95 -13.80
N MET A 133 -19.32 5.81 -13.60
CA MET A 133 -18.94 4.56 -14.27
C MET A 133 -19.31 4.59 -15.74
N VAL A 134 -18.43 4.03 -16.57
CA VAL A 134 -18.62 3.84 -18.01
C VAL A 134 -18.44 2.36 -18.36
N PRO A 135 -18.89 1.91 -19.55
CA PRO A 135 -18.59 0.56 -20.01
C PRO A 135 -17.09 0.25 -19.91
N PHE A 136 -16.77 -0.98 -19.53
CA PHE A 136 -15.39 -1.38 -19.26
C PHE A 136 -14.51 -1.21 -20.51
N GLY A 137 -13.48 -0.36 -20.41
CA GLY A 137 -12.58 -0.02 -21.51
C GLY A 137 -12.75 1.41 -22.03
N ASP A 138 -13.90 2.04 -21.76
CA ASP A 138 -14.21 3.40 -22.22
C ASP A 138 -13.82 4.49 -21.19
N GLY A 139 -13.15 4.08 -20.11
CA GLY A 139 -12.71 4.99 -19.06
C GLY A 139 -11.53 5.90 -19.46
N TYR A 140 -11.07 6.72 -18.52
CA TYR A 140 -10.05 7.74 -18.77
C TYR A 140 -8.63 7.22 -19.05
N ALA A 141 -8.34 5.94 -18.77
CA ALA A 141 -7.00 5.38 -18.95
C ALA A 141 -7.02 3.87 -19.21
N PRO A 142 -6.02 3.34 -19.94
CA PRO A 142 -5.91 1.90 -20.15
C PRO A 142 -5.56 1.15 -18.86
N PHE A 143 -5.60 -0.17 -18.94
CA PHE A 143 -5.18 -1.08 -17.88
C PHE A 143 -3.81 -0.69 -17.32
N PHE A 144 -3.62 -0.81 -16.00
CA PHE A 144 -2.42 -0.43 -15.25
C PHE A 144 -2.12 1.08 -15.13
N MET A 145 -2.94 1.95 -15.73
CA MET A 145 -2.75 3.39 -15.73
C MET A 145 -3.80 4.15 -14.89
N GLY A 146 -4.63 3.45 -14.12
CA GLY A 146 -5.57 4.03 -13.19
C GLY A 146 -4.87 4.81 -12.06
N LYS A 147 -5.47 5.90 -11.60
CA LYS A 147 -5.00 6.66 -10.43
C LYS A 147 -5.60 6.07 -9.16
N VAL A 148 -4.82 6.11 -8.08
CA VAL A 148 -5.23 5.69 -6.75
C VAL A 148 -6.04 6.81 -6.11
N VAL A 149 -7.17 6.47 -5.47
CA VAL A 149 -8.03 7.43 -4.79
C VAL A 149 -7.57 7.59 -3.35
N ASP A 150 -7.17 8.80 -2.97
CA ASP A 150 -6.71 9.19 -1.63
C ASP A 150 -7.71 10.15 -1.00
N MET A 151 -7.98 9.99 0.31
CA MET A 151 -9.07 10.73 0.96
C MET A 151 -8.85 11.19 2.40
N PHE A 152 -8.03 10.50 3.18
CA PHE A 152 -7.88 10.84 4.60
C PHE A 152 -6.73 11.82 4.79
N ARG A 153 -7.03 12.97 5.41
CA ARG A 153 -6.03 13.98 5.81
C ARG A 153 -6.22 14.36 7.28
N PHE A 154 -5.14 14.35 8.05
CA PHE A 154 -5.16 14.60 9.50
C PHE A 154 -4.21 15.73 9.93
N PRO A 155 -4.53 16.99 9.59
CA PRO A 155 -3.69 18.13 9.97
C PRO A 155 -3.78 18.37 11.48
N PHE A 156 -2.84 17.82 12.26
CA PHE A 156 -2.97 17.81 13.72
C PHE A 156 -2.84 19.20 14.35
N PHE A 157 -1.90 20.02 13.86
CA PHE A 157 -1.77 21.42 14.28
C PHE A 157 -1.00 22.24 13.24
N SER A 158 -1.37 23.51 13.16
CA SER A 158 -0.66 24.50 12.35
C SER A 158 0.42 25.20 13.18
N TYR A 159 1.52 25.55 12.54
CA TYR A 159 2.62 26.27 13.15
C TYR A 159 3.16 27.32 12.18
N THR A 160 3.84 28.32 12.72
CA THR A 160 4.59 29.29 11.92
C THR A 160 6.05 29.13 12.24
N TRP A 161 6.88 28.98 11.22
CA TRP A 161 8.32 28.89 11.40
C TRP A 161 8.85 30.20 12.02
N PRO A 162 9.68 30.13 13.08
CA PRO A 162 10.32 31.32 13.62
C PRO A 162 11.12 32.06 12.53
N GLU A 163 11.11 33.40 12.56
CA GLU A 163 11.75 34.24 11.52
C GLU A 163 13.25 33.94 11.33
N TRP A 164 13.92 33.43 12.36
CA TRP A 164 15.34 33.08 12.32
C TRP A 164 15.65 31.79 11.56
N VAL A 165 14.65 30.98 11.19
CA VAL A 165 14.87 29.71 10.45
C VAL A 165 15.21 30.01 8.99
N PRO A 166 16.41 29.65 8.50
CA PRO A 166 16.78 29.86 7.11
C PRO A 166 15.80 29.18 6.15
N PHE A 167 15.48 29.85 5.04
CA PHE A 167 14.57 29.39 3.98
C PHE A 167 13.08 29.25 4.34
N TRP A 168 12.73 29.02 5.60
CA TRP A 168 11.35 28.75 6.04
C TRP A 168 10.77 29.78 7.00
N GLY A 169 11.57 30.70 7.56
CA GLY A 169 11.13 31.70 8.53
C GLY A 169 9.88 32.48 8.07
N GLY A 170 8.90 32.59 8.96
CA GLY A 170 7.62 33.26 8.70
C GLY A 170 6.61 32.45 7.87
N GLN A 171 6.97 31.29 7.31
CA GLN A 171 6.03 30.46 6.58
C GLN A 171 5.10 29.68 7.53
N GLN A 172 3.83 29.58 7.15
CA GLN A 172 2.88 28.70 7.84
C GLN A 172 3.04 27.27 7.33
N GLY A 173 3.00 26.32 8.27
CA GLY A 173 3.04 24.89 7.99
C GLY A 173 2.02 24.16 8.83
N THR A 174 1.73 22.92 8.43
CA THR A 174 0.83 22.03 9.14
C THR A 174 1.56 20.73 9.43
N PHE A 175 1.47 20.24 10.66
CA PHE A 175 2.06 18.96 11.02
C PHE A 175 1.15 17.82 10.56
N PHE A 176 1.71 16.93 9.74
CA PHE A 176 1.03 15.77 9.13
C PHE A 176 -0.08 16.13 8.14
N ASP A 177 0.30 16.74 7.01
CA ASP A 177 -0.59 17.04 5.89
C ASP A 177 -0.64 16.02 4.71
N PRO A 178 -0.03 14.81 4.75
CA PRO A 178 -0.27 13.82 3.70
C PRO A 178 -1.74 13.38 3.59
N VAL A 179 -2.21 13.20 2.36
CA VAL A 179 -3.49 12.54 2.06
C VAL A 179 -3.21 11.10 1.67
N PHE A 180 -3.93 10.16 2.28
CA PHE A 180 -3.75 8.73 2.05
C PHE A 180 -5.09 8.01 2.08
N ASN A 181 -5.10 6.72 1.73
CA ASN A 181 -6.32 5.91 1.74
C ASN A 181 -6.30 4.78 2.78
N PHE A 182 -7.39 4.03 2.84
CA PHE A 182 -7.54 2.92 3.78
C PHE A 182 -6.51 1.81 3.52
N ALA A 183 -6.21 1.51 2.26
CA ALA A 183 -5.14 0.59 1.89
C ALA A 183 -3.75 1.05 2.39
N ASP A 184 -3.41 2.33 2.30
CA ASP A 184 -2.15 2.88 2.83
C ASP A 184 -2.07 2.76 4.35
N ALA A 185 -3.20 2.96 5.04
CA ALA A 185 -3.29 2.73 6.49
C ALA A 185 -3.04 1.26 6.83
N CYS A 186 -3.57 0.31 6.05
CA CYS A 186 -3.30 -1.12 6.22
C CYS A 186 -1.80 -1.44 6.07
N VAL A 187 -1.16 -0.94 5.01
CA VAL A 187 0.29 -1.12 4.81
C VAL A 187 1.08 -0.52 5.97
N SER A 188 0.76 0.71 6.36
CA SER A 188 1.51 1.47 7.37
C SER A 188 1.40 0.83 8.75
N VAL A 189 0.18 0.50 9.18
CA VAL A 189 -0.08 -0.20 10.46
C VAL A 189 0.58 -1.58 10.43
N GLY A 190 0.46 -2.31 9.32
CA GLY A 190 1.08 -3.63 9.16
C GLY A 190 2.59 -3.60 9.34
N ILE A 191 3.28 -2.67 8.66
CA ILE A 191 4.74 -2.50 8.74
C ILE A 191 5.16 -2.02 10.14
N ILE A 192 4.53 -0.97 10.67
CA ILE A 192 4.88 -0.40 11.98
C ILE A 192 4.71 -1.45 13.08
N ALA A 193 3.56 -2.13 13.12
CA ALA A 193 3.33 -3.18 14.11
C ALA A 193 4.32 -4.35 13.97
N MET A 194 4.74 -4.69 12.74
CA MET A 194 5.72 -5.75 12.50
C MET A 194 7.10 -5.35 13.03
N LEU A 195 7.52 -4.09 12.84
CA LEU A 195 8.78 -3.56 13.36
C LEU A 195 8.81 -3.49 14.89
N LEU A 196 7.67 -3.24 15.52
CA LEU A 196 7.54 -3.15 16.98
C LEU A 196 7.42 -4.53 17.65
N PHE A 197 6.56 -5.40 17.12
CA PHE A 197 6.16 -6.63 17.81
C PHE A 197 6.74 -7.92 17.21
N CYS A 198 7.30 -7.87 15.99
CA CYS A 198 7.79 -9.04 15.24
C CYS A 198 9.28 -8.96 14.86
N ARG A 199 10.11 -8.28 15.67
CA ARG A 199 11.57 -8.17 15.45
C ARG A 199 12.27 -9.52 15.23
N LYS A 200 11.93 -10.56 16.02
CA LYS A 200 12.56 -11.89 15.91
C LYS A 200 12.30 -12.54 14.54
N GLU A 201 11.08 -12.45 14.03
CA GLU A 201 10.74 -12.96 12.70
C GLU A 201 11.45 -12.19 11.58
N LEU A 202 11.59 -10.86 11.74
CA LEU A 202 12.34 -10.01 10.80
C LEU A 202 13.84 -10.34 10.79
N GLU A 203 14.43 -10.61 11.95
CA GLU A 203 15.83 -11.05 12.07
C GLU A 203 16.06 -12.41 11.37
N GLN A 204 15.13 -13.36 11.54
CA GLN A 204 15.21 -14.66 10.88
C GLN A 204 15.12 -14.55 9.35
N LEU A 205 14.34 -13.60 8.84
CA LEU A 205 14.29 -13.27 7.41
C LEU A 205 15.63 -12.75 6.91
N GLY A 206 16.24 -11.78 7.61
CA GLY A 206 17.55 -11.23 7.25
C GLY A 206 18.69 -12.24 7.36
N GLY A 207 18.70 -13.06 8.42
CA GLY A 207 19.70 -14.09 8.65
C GLY A 207 19.66 -15.24 7.64
N SER A 208 18.46 -15.64 7.20
CA SER A 208 18.30 -16.68 6.16
C SER A 208 18.85 -16.26 4.80
N ASN A 209 18.76 -14.96 4.45
CA ASN A 209 19.35 -14.44 3.21
C ASN A 209 20.88 -14.44 3.28
N LYS A 210 21.47 -13.98 4.40
CA LYS A 210 22.94 -14.00 4.59
C LYS A 210 23.53 -15.41 4.49
N LYS A 211 22.86 -16.41 5.07
CA LYS A 211 23.33 -17.81 5.03
C LYS A 211 23.29 -18.38 3.61
N LYS A 212 22.24 -18.08 2.83
CA LYS A 212 22.13 -18.50 1.42
C LYS A 212 23.12 -17.80 0.50
N GLU A 213 23.47 -16.55 0.78
CA GLU A 213 24.52 -15.82 0.05
C GLU A 213 25.91 -16.39 0.35
N GLY A 214 26.19 -16.78 1.59
CA GLY A 214 27.41 -17.47 1.98
C GLY A 214 27.60 -18.81 1.27
N GLU A 215 26.58 -19.68 1.31
CA GLU A 215 26.62 -20.99 0.63
C GLU A 215 26.77 -20.85 -0.89
N LYS A 216 26.12 -19.85 -1.52
CA LYS A 216 26.30 -19.59 -2.96
C LYS A 216 27.74 -19.16 -3.28
N LYS A 217 28.35 -18.29 -2.48
CA LYS A 217 29.73 -17.83 -2.70
C LYS A 217 30.75 -18.96 -2.54
N GLU A 218 30.60 -19.82 -1.52
CA GLU A 218 31.46 -21.01 -1.36
C GLU A 218 31.30 -22.01 -2.50
N THR A 219 30.07 -22.22 -2.99
CA THR A 219 29.82 -23.14 -4.12
C THR A 219 30.38 -22.60 -5.45
N SER A 220 30.40 -21.27 -5.61
CA SER A 220 31.02 -20.61 -6.76
C SER A 220 32.56 -20.68 -6.72
N ALA A 221 33.17 -20.40 -5.57
CA ALA A 221 34.62 -20.47 -5.39
C ALA A 221 35.16 -21.90 -5.64
N ASN A 222 34.49 -22.93 -5.09
CA ASN A 222 34.86 -24.33 -5.32
C ASN A 222 34.70 -24.82 -6.77
N LYS A 223 34.01 -24.07 -7.63
CA LYS A 223 33.90 -24.37 -9.08
C LYS A 223 34.97 -23.68 -9.91
N GLU A 224 35.52 -22.56 -9.45
CA GLU A 224 36.64 -21.87 -10.12
C GLU A 224 37.98 -22.56 -9.82
N ASP A 225 38.18 -23.08 -8.61
CA ASP A 225 39.38 -23.84 -8.24
C ASP A 225 39.50 -25.24 -8.88
N LYS A 226 38.47 -25.69 -9.61
CA LYS A 226 38.42 -27.00 -10.31
C LYS A 226 38.54 -26.90 -11.84
N LYS A 227 38.93 -25.73 -12.36
CA LYS A 227 39.13 -25.48 -13.80
C LYS A 227 40.58 -25.15 -14.10
#